data_AF-A0A3D4X1M0-F1
#
_entry.id   AF-A0A3D4X1M0-F1
#
_cell.length_a   1.000
_cell.length_b   1.000
_cell.length_c   1.000
_cell.angle_alpha   90.00
_cell.angle_beta   90.00
_cell.angle_gamma   90.00
#
_symmetry.space_group_name_H-M   'P 1'
#
loop_
_entity.id
_entity.type
_entity.pdbx_description
1 polymer ?
#
loop_
_entity_poly.entity_id
_entity_poly.type
_entity_poly.pdbx_seq_one_letter_code
_entity_poly.pdbx_strand_id
1 'polypeptide(L)'
;MSRAEMVKNILVLEEFAAEAKKLAAAQRLRLDEQARAELAEQGTAATWRLADIATVVLPLSKEKIVVSDADALLKWVKHQRPDEVEIVTTTRVRPSYLTVLTGTMKVADDVVVDPDTGEIVPGLAAQKGGIPGTLRITAEPGVKAVVGAAVAQMLGTAHAAITGPVVEGEALPEREAAFAATGDPFALFPPVAGAS
;
A
#
# COMPACT_ATOMS: atom_id res chain seq x y z
N MET A 1 10.15 -27.67 -25.95
CA MET A 1 9.06 -27.33 -25.02
C MET A 1 7.74 -27.45 -25.74
N SER A 2 6.84 -28.30 -25.25
CA SER A 2 5.51 -28.50 -25.82
C SER A 2 4.55 -27.37 -25.44
N ARG A 3 3.43 -27.22 -26.16
CA ARG A 3 2.37 -26.25 -25.81
C ARG A 3 1.80 -26.51 -24.41
N ALA A 4 1.68 -27.76 -24.00
CA ALA A 4 1.19 -28.13 -22.68
C ALA A 4 2.17 -27.70 -21.56
N GLU A 5 3.48 -27.89 -21.79
CA GLU A 5 4.53 -27.42 -20.86
C GLU A 5 4.55 -25.89 -20.74
N MET A 6 4.37 -25.16 -21.86
CA MET A 6 4.28 -23.70 -21.83
C MET A 6 3.09 -23.23 -20.99
N VAL A 7 1.90 -23.80 -21.18
CA VAL A 7 0.70 -23.44 -20.41
C VAL A 7 0.88 -23.75 -18.92
N LYS A 8 1.44 -24.92 -18.58
CA LYS A 8 1.74 -25.27 -17.18
C LYS A 8 2.68 -24.25 -16.53
N ASN A 9 3.73 -23.83 -17.23
CA ASN A 9 4.67 -22.83 -16.73
C ASN A 9 4.02 -21.47 -16.53
N ILE A 10 3.12 -21.05 -17.43
CA ILE A 10 2.38 -19.79 -17.29
C ILE A 10 1.54 -19.81 -16.01
N LEU A 11 0.76 -20.88 -15.78
CA LEU A 11 -0.11 -20.98 -14.61
C LEU A 11 0.67 -20.95 -13.29
N VAL A 12 1.81 -21.64 -13.22
CA VAL A 12 2.69 -21.61 -12.05
C VAL A 12 3.26 -20.20 -11.80
N LEU A 13 3.65 -19.49 -12.86
CA LEU A 13 4.14 -18.11 -12.73
C LEU A 13 3.04 -17.14 -12.28
N GLU A 14 1.81 -17.33 -12.73
CA GLU A 14 0.64 -16.53 -12.29
C GLU A 14 0.35 -16.75 -10.80
N GLU A 15 0.38 -18.00 -10.33
CA GLU A 15 0.19 -18.34 -8.91
C GLU A 15 1.29 -17.71 -8.04
N PHE A 16 2.56 -17.85 -8.45
CA PHE A 16 3.68 -17.22 -7.75
C PHE A 16 3.55 -15.69 -7.69
N ALA A 17 3.10 -15.05 -8.78
CA ALA A 17 2.86 -13.61 -8.81
C ALA A 17 1.73 -13.20 -7.85
N ALA A 18 0.67 -14.00 -7.74
CA ALA A 18 -0.42 -13.76 -6.81
C ALA A 18 0.04 -13.87 -5.34
N GLU A 19 0.82 -14.89 -4.99
CA GLU A 19 1.41 -15.06 -3.67
C GLU A 19 2.37 -13.92 -3.32
N ALA A 20 3.26 -13.56 -4.24
CA ALA A 20 4.19 -12.44 -4.06
C ALA A 20 3.45 -11.12 -3.79
N LYS A 21 2.34 -10.88 -4.50
CA LYS A 21 1.48 -9.70 -4.27
C LYS A 21 0.84 -9.72 -2.89
N LYS A 22 0.36 -10.87 -2.43
CA LYS A 22 -0.21 -11.03 -1.08
C LYS A 22 0.83 -10.76 0.01
N LEU A 23 2.04 -11.31 -0.14
CA LEU A 23 3.15 -11.09 0.77
C LEU A 23 3.57 -9.61 0.79
N ALA A 24 3.68 -8.96 -0.37
CA ALA A 24 4.00 -7.55 -0.47
C ALA A 24 2.95 -6.66 0.25
N ALA A 25 1.66 -7.00 0.15
CA ALA A 25 0.61 -6.29 0.87
C ALA A 25 0.74 -6.44 2.39
N ALA A 26 1.02 -7.66 2.89
CA ALA A 26 1.24 -7.90 4.31
C ALA A 26 2.47 -7.14 4.85
N GLN A 27 3.57 -7.13 4.08
CA GLN A 27 4.77 -6.37 4.45
C GLN A 27 4.51 -4.86 4.47
N ARG A 28 3.68 -4.34 3.56
CA ARG A 28 3.31 -2.93 3.56
C ARG A 28 2.52 -2.54 4.80
N LEU A 29 1.60 -3.38 5.26
CA LEU A 29 0.86 -3.14 6.51
C LEU A 29 1.80 -3.10 7.71
N ARG A 30 2.72 -4.06 7.80
CA ARG A 30 3.74 -4.09 8.86
C ARG A 30 4.63 -2.85 8.86
N LEU A 31 5.04 -2.37 7.69
CA LEU A 31 5.81 -1.12 7.57
C LEU A 31 4.99 0.10 7.99
N ASP A 32 3.69 0.14 7.70
CA ASP A 32 2.80 1.23 8.14
C ASP A 32 2.67 1.24 9.67
N GLU A 33 2.50 0.08 10.29
CA GLU A 33 2.46 -0.08 11.76
C GLU A 33 3.77 0.39 12.40
N GLN A 34 4.92 -0.02 11.86
CA GLN A 34 6.24 0.42 12.33
C GLN A 34 6.43 1.93 12.20
N ALA A 35 6.04 2.51 11.06
CA ALA A 35 6.17 3.94 10.83
C ALA A 35 5.31 4.75 11.83
N ARG A 36 4.12 4.26 12.16
CA ARG A 36 3.24 4.89 13.17
C ARG A 36 3.78 4.73 14.58
N ALA A 37 4.36 3.58 14.91
CA ALA A 37 5.00 3.36 16.20
C ALA A 37 6.19 4.31 16.39
N GLU A 38 7.04 4.47 15.36
CA GLU A 38 8.17 5.41 15.37
C GLU A 38 7.69 6.86 15.53
N LEU A 39 6.62 7.26 14.83
CA LEU A 39 6.00 8.58 15.00
C LEU A 39 5.50 8.80 16.44
N ALA A 40 4.87 7.79 17.04
CA ALA A 40 4.34 7.89 18.40
C ALA A 40 5.46 7.97 19.46
N GLU A 41 6.56 7.27 19.25
CA GLU A 41 7.71 7.24 20.16
C GLU A 41 8.60 8.49 20.03
N GLN A 42 8.90 8.90 18.80
CA GLN A 42 9.89 9.94 18.51
C GLN A 42 9.28 11.31 18.17
N GLY A 43 7.96 11.38 17.97
CA GLY A 43 7.26 12.59 17.56
C GLY A 43 7.64 13.09 16.15
N THR A 44 8.43 12.31 15.40
CA THR A 44 8.96 12.68 14.08
C THR A 44 8.44 11.70 13.04
N ALA A 45 8.10 12.20 11.85
CA ALA A 45 7.63 11.36 10.75
C ALA A 45 8.73 10.42 10.26
N ALA A 46 8.46 9.11 10.30
CA ALA A 46 9.39 8.09 9.79
C ALA A 46 9.73 8.36 8.32
N THR A 47 11.04 8.47 8.06
CA THR A 47 11.61 8.63 6.72
C THR A 47 12.77 7.67 6.56
N TRP A 48 12.56 6.59 5.80
CA TRP A 48 13.58 5.58 5.56
C TRP A 48 14.09 5.67 4.13
N ARG A 49 15.42 5.71 3.99
CA ARG A 49 16.11 5.72 2.70
C ARG A 49 16.76 4.37 2.48
N LEU A 50 16.33 3.67 1.44
CA LEU A 50 16.98 2.48 0.93
C LEU A 50 17.78 2.91 -0.30
N ALA A 51 19.10 3.01 -0.12
CA ALA A 51 20.03 3.42 -1.18
C ALA A 51 19.75 2.61 -2.46
N ASP A 52 19.64 3.32 -3.59
CA ASP A 52 19.41 2.78 -4.94
C ASP A 52 18.10 1.99 -5.14
N ILE A 53 17.24 1.95 -4.12
CA ILE A 53 16.03 1.13 -4.12
C ILE A 53 14.78 1.99 -3.94
N ALA A 54 14.62 2.66 -2.80
CA ALA A 54 13.38 3.37 -2.52
C ALA A 54 13.53 4.37 -1.40
N THR A 55 12.64 5.35 -1.43
CA THR A 55 12.38 6.24 -0.31
C THR A 55 11.00 5.92 0.25
N VAL A 56 10.95 5.64 1.55
CA VAL A 56 9.71 5.40 2.29
C VAL A 56 9.46 6.59 3.22
N VAL A 57 8.28 7.20 3.09
CA VAL A 57 7.89 8.37 3.88
C VAL A 57 6.51 8.13 4.45
N LEU A 58 6.33 8.38 5.75
CA LEU A 58 5.03 8.54 6.36
C LEU A 58 4.60 10.02 6.26
N PRO A 59 3.72 10.40 5.32
CA PRO A 59 3.31 11.80 5.21
C PRO A 59 2.45 12.18 6.41
N LEU A 60 2.79 13.26 7.08
CA LEU A 60 1.91 13.89 8.07
C LEU A 60 0.97 14.87 7.40
N SER A 61 -0.29 14.91 7.84
CA SER A 61 -1.16 16.02 7.50
C SER A 61 -0.53 17.31 8.02
N LYS A 62 -0.43 18.31 7.15
CA LYS A 62 -0.14 19.68 7.59
C LYS A 62 -1.34 20.20 8.35
N GLU A 63 -1.09 21.04 9.35
CA GLU A 63 -2.17 21.86 9.92
C GLU A 63 -2.87 22.59 8.77
N LYS A 64 -4.19 22.41 8.72
CA LYS A 64 -5.02 23.03 7.71
C LYS A 64 -6.16 23.73 8.41
N ILE A 65 -6.42 24.96 8.00
CA ILE A 65 -7.56 25.71 8.46
C ILE A 65 -8.79 25.23 7.69
N VAL A 66 -9.80 24.81 8.44
CA VAL A 66 -11.09 24.37 7.90
C VAL A 66 -12.18 25.30 8.41
N VAL A 67 -13.20 25.54 7.58
CA VAL A 67 -14.39 26.28 7.99
C VAL A 67 -15.24 25.36 8.85
N SER A 68 -15.32 25.67 10.14
CA SER A 68 -16.13 24.95 11.12
C SER A 68 -17.56 25.50 11.20
N ASP A 69 -17.74 26.82 11.02
CA ASP A 69 -19.03 27.49 11.00
C ASP A 69 -19.06 28.57 9.90
N ALA A 70 -19.73 28.25 8.80
CA ALA A 70 -19.82 29.14 7.66
C ALA A 70 -20.65 30.40 7.95
N ASP A 71 -21.65 30.33 8.83
CA ASP A 71 -22.54 31.46 9.14
C ASP A 71 -21.86 32.46 10.08
N ALA A 72 -21.12 31.96 11.07
CA ALA A 72 -20.29 32.80 11.93
C ALA A 72 -19.19 33.50 11.11
N LEU A 73 -18.52 32.76 10.22
CA LEU A 73 -17.52 33.32 9.32
C LEU A 73 -18.12 34.41 8.43
N LEU A 74 -19.28 34.15 7.81
CA LEU A 74 -19.94 35.12 6.94
C LEU A 74 -20.32 36.41 7.69
N LYS A 75 -20.82 36.31 8.93
CA LYS A 75 -21.15 37.48 9.76
C LYS A 75 -19.91 38.31 10.06
N TRP A 76 -18.80 37.65 10.39
CA TRP A 76 -17.54 38.32 10.68
C TRP A 76 -16.97 39.01 9.43
N VAL A 77 -16.94 38.32 8.27
CA VAL A 77 -16.47 38.91 7.00
C VAL A 77 -17.34 40.10 6.60
N LYS A 78 -18.67 40.01 6.74
CA LYS A 78 -19.58 41.15 6.49
C LYS A 78 -19.29 42.36 7.36
N HIS A 79 -18.78 42.16 8.58
CA HIS A 79 -18.44 43.25 9.48
C HIS A 79 -17.08 43.87 9.16
N GLN A 80 -16.05 43.04 8.98
CA GLN A 80 -14.67 43.49 8.82
C GLN A 80 -14.30 43.88 7.38
N ARG A 81 -14.83 43.16 6.39
CA ARG A 81 -14.53 43.31 4.96
C ARG A 81 -15.82 43.20 4.14
N PRO A 82 -16.75 44.19 4.25
CA PRO A 82 -18.04 44.13 3.57
C PRO A 82 -17.90 44.13 2.04
N ASP A 83 -16.80 44.69 1.51
CA ASP A 83 -16.43 44.71 0.10
C ASP A 83 -16.06 43.33 -0.45
N GLU A 84 -15.63 42.41 0.40
CA GLU A 84 -15.35 41.00 0.04
C GLU A 84 -16.63 40.12 0.07
N VAL A 85 -17.79 40.70 0.40
CA VAL A 85 -19.06 39.96 0.47
C VAL A 85 -19.95 40.26 -0.73
N GLU A 86 -19.93 39.37 -1.70
CA GLU A 86 -20.78 39.42 -2.87
C GLU A 86 -22.11 38.67 -2.64
N ILE A 87 -23.26 39.34 -2.83
CA ILE A 87 -24.58 38.69 -2.81
C ILE A 87 -24.88 38.16 -4.21
N VAL A 88 -24.35 36.96 -4.48
CA VAL A 88 -24.63 36.25 -5.74
C VAL A 88 -25.85 35.36 -5.53
N THR A 89 -26.97 35.69 -6.17
CA THR A 89 -28.14 34.80 -6.18
C THR A 89 -27.81 33.60 -7.05
N THR A 90 -27.60 32.46 -6.39
CA THR A 90 -27.01 31.19 -6.87
C THR A 90 -25.49 31.14 -6.70
N THR A 91 -24.96 29.97 -6.34
CA THR A 91 -23.62 29.45 -6.72
C THR A 91 -22.52 29.38 -5.62
N ARG A 92 -21.59 28.43 -5.85
CA ARG A 92 -20.50 27.91 -5.01
C ARG A 92 -19.20 28.72 -5.13
N VAL A 93 -18.38 28.70 -4.07
CA VAL A 93 -17.05 29.34 -4.02
C VAL A 93 -16.09 28.79 -5.08
N ARG A 94 -15.37 29.68 -5.79
CA ARG A 94 -14.33 29.32 -6.75
C ARG A 94 -13.14 28.63 -6.04
N PRO A 95 -12.75 27.41 -6.45
CA PRO A 95 -11.67 26.65 -5.78
C PRO A 95 -10.31 27.35 -5.73
N SER A 96 -10.00 28.19 -6.72
CA SER A 96 -8.76 28.95 -6.76
C SER A 96 -8.63 29.95 -5.61
N TYR A 97 -9.73 30.61 -5.23
CA TYR A 97 -9.74 31.56 -4.11
C TYR A 97 -9.58 30.86 -2.76
N LEU A 98 -10.26 29.72 -2.54
CA LEU A 98 -10.08 28.88 -1.35
C LEU A 98 -8.63 28.39 -1.18
N THR A 99 -7.93 28.17 -2.29
CA THR A 99 -6.54 27.72 -2.28
C THR A 99 -5.59 28.85 -1.87
N VAL A 100 -5.86 30.09 -2.26
CA VAL A 100 -5.07 31.26 -1.86
C VAL A 100 -5.34 31.61 -0.39
N LEU A 101 -6.62 31.61 0.03
CA LEU A 101 -7.03 31.94 1.40
C LEU A 101 -6.46 30.97 2.44
N THR A 102 -6.42 29.67 2.14
CA THR A 102 -5.79 28.69 3.04
C THR A 102 -4.26 28.72 3.00
N GLY A 103 -3.65 29.36 1.99
CA GLY A 103 -2.20 29.47 1.84
C GLY A 103 -1.54 30.62 2.60
N THR A 104 -2.30 31.66 2.98
CA THR A 104 -1.77 32.89 3.60
C THR A 104 -1.95 32.97 5.12
N MET A 105 -2.82 32.15 5.70
CA MET A 105 -3.17 32.20 7.12
C MET A 105 -2.11 31.51 8.01
N LYS A 106 -1.90 32.05 9.23
CA LYS A 106 -0.99 31.50 10.25
C LYS A 106 -1.79 30.92 11.43
N VAL A 107 -1.31 29.81 11.98
CA VAL A 107 -1.92 29.14 13.14
C VAL A 107 -1.16 29.53 14.40
N ALA A 108 -1.89 29.95 15.45
CA ALA A 108 -1.37 30.16 16.80
C ALA A 108 -2.35 29.60 17.83
N ASP A 109 -1.90 28.67 18.69
CA ASP A 109 -2.65 28.12 19.83
C ASP A 109 -4.10 27.68 19.53
N ASP A 110 -4.31 26.88 18.48
CA ASP A 110 -5.61 26.31 18.04
C ASP A 110 -6.68 27.32 17.60
N VAL A 111 -6.33 28.61 17.55
CA VAL A 111 -7.21 29.69 17.08
C VAL A 111 -6.62 30.28 15.79
N VAL A 112 -7.46 30.48 14.79
CA VAL A 112 -7.03 31.08 13.52
C VAL A 112 -7.05 32.58 13.68
N VAL A 113 -5.87 33.20 13.54
CA VAL A 113 -5.68 34.64 13.68
C VAL A 113 -5.29 35.21 12.31
N ASP A 114 -5.92 36.33 11.95
CA ASP A 114 -5.53 37.08 10.77
C ASP A 114 -4.13 37.69 10.99
N PRO A 115 -3.12 37.34 10.17
CA PRO A 115 -1.75 37.79 10.37
C PRO A 115 -1.55 39.30 10.21
N ASP A 116 -2.47 40.00 9.51
CA ASP A 116 -2.35 41.43 9.26
C ASP A 116 -3.00 42.28 10.37
N THR A 117 -4.06 41.77 11.00
CA THR A 117 -4.84 42.50 12.01
C THR A 117 -4.66 41.98 13.43
N GLY A 118 -4.23 40.73 13.59
CA GLY A 118 -4.11 40.06 14.89
C GLY A 118 -5.46 39.66 15.50
N GLU A 119 -6.57 39.78 14.78
CA GLU A 119 -7.91 39.40 15.27
C GLU A 119 -8.20 37.91 15.09
N ILE A 120 -8.97 37.35 16.04
CA ILE A 120 -9.47 35.96 15.99
C ILE A 120 -10.59 35.87 14.96
N VAL A 121 -10.48 34.93 14.02
CA VAL A 121 -11.48 34.70 12.97
C VAL A 121 -12.52 33.66 13.42
N PRO A 122 -13.79 34.04 13.64
CA PRO A 122 -14.86 33.12 14.03
C PRO A 122 -15.19 32.13 12.90
N GLY A 123 -15.52 30.89 13.26
CA GLY A 123 -15.96 29.87 12.30
C GLY A 123 -14.85 29.22 11.48
N LEU A 124 -13.59 29.53 11.78
CA LEU A 124 -12.43 28.76 11.34
C LEU A 124 -11.91 27.93 12.51
N ALA A 125 -11.57 26.67 12.24
CA ALA A 125 -10.86 25.81 13.19
C ALA A 125 -9.55 25.35 12.57
N ALA A 126 -8.49 25.36 13.38
CA ALA A 126 -7.28 24.64 13.03
C ALA A 126 -7.59 23.15 13.11
N GLN A 127 -7.48 22.43 11.98
CA GLN A 127 -7.42 20.99 12.04
C GLN A 127 -6.01 20.62 12.47
N LYS A 128 -5.87 20.06 13.68
CA LYS A 128 -4.60 19.60 14.24
C LYS A 128 -3.85 18.76 13.20
N GLY A 129 -2.67 19.23 12.82
CA GLY A 129 -1.75 18.51 11.94
C GLY A 129 -1.16 17.29 12.66
N GLY A 130 -0.35 16.53 11.94
CA GLY A 130 0.30 15.34 12.51
C GLY A 130 -0.58 14.10 12.52
N ILE A 131 -1.72 14.11 11.82
CA ILE A 131 -2.47 12.89 11.54
C ILE A 131 -1.67 12.13 10.46
N PRO A 132 -1.18 10.91 10.74
CA PRO A 132 -0.43 10.13 9.77
C PRO A 132 -1.34 9.75 8.59
N GLY A 133 -0.90 10.11 7.39
CA GLY A 133 -1.50 9.64 6.14
C GLY A 133 -1.06 8.21 5.81
N THR A 134 -1.46 7.71 4.64
CA THR A 134 -1.03 6.39 4.15
C THR A 134 0.46 6.41 3.80
N LEU A 135 1.22 5.40 4.26
CA LEU A 135 2.63 5.21 3.92
C LEU A 135 2.89 5.30 2.40
N ARG A 136 3.81 6.18 2.02
CA ARG A 136 4.22 6.38 0.63
C ARG A 136 5.58 5.73 0.38
N ILE A 137 5.63 4.83 -0.57
CA ILE A 137 6.86 4.19 -1.05
C ILE A 137 7.12 4.72 -2.46
N THR A 138 8.26 5.36 -2.67
CA THR A 138 8.67 5.88 -3.97
C THR A 138 9.93 5.15 -4.41
N ALA A 139 9.85 4.43 -5.53
CA ALA A 139 11.00 3.72 -6.09
C ALA A 139 11.96 4.72 -6.78
N GLU A 140 13.26 4.52 -6.61
CA GLU A 140 14.29 5.33 -7.28
C GLU A 140 14.39 5.00 -8.79
N PRO A 141 14.85 5.95 -9.62
CA PRO A 141 15.17 5.67 -11.02
C PRO A 141 16.26 4.59 -11.12
N GLY A 142 15.97 3.47 -11.77
CA GLY A 142 16.92 2.35 -11.95
C GLY A 142 16.54 1.07 -11.20
N VAL A 143 15.58 1.12 -10.27
CA VAL A 143 15.09 -0.04 -9.52
C VAL A 143 14.62 -1.17 -10.41
N LYS A 144 13.95 -0.84 -11.52
CA LYS A 144 13.50 -1.86 -12.48
C LYS A 144 14.64 -2.68 -13.06
N ALA A 145 15.82 -2.08 -13.26
CA ALA A 145 16.99 -2.79 -13.75
C ALA A 145 17.58 -3.71 -12.67
N VAL A 146 17.68 -3.22 -11.42
CA VAL A 146 18.17 -3.99 -10.28
C VAL A 146 17.24 -5.16 -9.96
N VAL A 147 15.94 -4.89 -9.84
CA VAL A 147 14.91 -5.92 -9.60
C VAL A 147 14.83 -6.88 -10.79
N GLY A 148 14.89 -6.36 -12.02
CA GLY A 148 14.90 -7.20 -13.22
C GLY A 148 16.08 -8.17 -13.26
N ALA A 149 17.28 -7.71 -12.90
CA ALA A 149 18.47 -8.56 -12.81
C ALA A 149 18.33 -9.62 -11.69
N ALA A 150 17.85 -9.24 -10.51
CA ALA A 150 17.62 -10.16 -9.41
C ALA A 150 16.56 -11.23 -9.74
N VAL A 151 15.45 -10.81 -10.35
CA VAL A 151 14.38 -11.73 -10.79
C VAL A 151 14.88 -12.66 -11.90
N ALA A 152 15.65 -12.15 -12.87
CA ALA A 152 16.24 -12.97 -13.92
C ALA A 152 17.21 -14.01 -13.34
N GLN A 153 18.00 -13.65 -12.33
CA GLN A 153 18.89 -14.58 -11.64
C GLN A 153 18.11 -15.66 -10.88
N MET A 154 17.07 -15.28 -10.13
CA MET A 154 16.20 -16.21 -9.41
C MET A 154 15.45 -17.16 -10.34
N LEU A 155 14.90 -16.64 -11.44
CA LEU A 155 14.24 -17.45 -12.47
C LEU A 155 15.23 -18.37 -13.19
N GLY A 156 16.47 -17.91 -13.44
CA GLY A 156 17.53 -18.77 -13.99
C GLY A 156 17.85 -19.96 -13.08
N THR A 157 17.96 -19.73 -11.76
CA THR A 157 18.17 -20.81 -10.79
C THR A 157 16.96 -21.73 -10.63
N ALA A 158 15.74 -21.19 -10.62
CA ALA A 158 14.52 -21.98 -10.51
C ALA A 158 14.27 -22.80 -11.78
N HIS A 159 14.57 -22.25 -12.95
CA HIS A 159 14.48 -22.99 -14.21
C HIS A 159 15.42 -24.19 -14.21
N ALA A 160 16.69 -24.01 -13.81
CA ALA A 160 17.65 -25.11 -13.71
C ALA A 160 17.22 -26.22 -12.72
N ALA A 161 16.48 -25.88 -11.66
CA ALA A 161 15.93 -26.85 -10.72
C ALA A 161 14.70 -27.61 -11.29
N ILE A 162 13.92 -26.97 -12.18
CA ILE A 162 12.74 -27.55 -12.81
C ILE A 162 13.11 -28.35 -14.08
N THR A 163 14.15 -27.95 -14.81
CA THR A 163 14.65 -28.62 -16.03
C THR A 163 15.94 -29.39 -15.83
N GLY A 164 16.36 -29.59 -14.58
CA GLY A 164 17.46 -30.49 -14.24
C GLY A 164 17.25 -31.87 -14.89
N PRO A 165 18.34 -32.58 -15.24
CA PRO A 165 18.22 -33.87 -15.91
C PRO A 165 17.30 -34.75 -15.08
N VAL A 166 16.23 -35.24 -15.71
CA VAL A 166 15.50 -36.40 -15.19
C VAL A 166 16.60 -37.43 -14.97
N VAL A 167 16.92 -37.71 -13.71
CA VAL A 167 17.89 -38.75 -13.36
C VAL A 167 17.27 -40.03 -13.90
N GLU A 168 17.70 -40.44 -15.08
CA GLU A 168 17.34 -41.72 -15.66
C GLU A 168 17.87 -42.78 -14.69
N GLY A 169 16.95 -43.40 -13.95
CA GLY A 169 17.21 -44.62 -13.22
C GLY A 169 17.53 -44.44 -11.75
N GLU A 170 16.50 -44.14 -10.95
CA GLU A 170 16.25 -45.05 -9.83
C GLU A 170 15.14 -45.98 -10.31
N ALA A 171 15.52 -47.21 -10.64
CA ALA A 171 14.58 -48.24 -11.09
C ALA A 171 13.44 -48.31 -10.07
N LEU A 172 12.24 -47.91 -10.50
CA LEU A 172 11.03 -48.16 -9.74
C LEU A 172 11.03 -49.65 -9.39
N PRO A 173 11.02 -50.04 -8.10
CA PRO A 173 10.96 -51.44 -7.73
C PRO A 173 9.74 -52.04 -8.43
N GLU A 174 9.96 -53.16 -9.13
CA GLU A 174 9.01 -53.88 -9.98
C GLU A 174 7.61 -53.95 -9.37
N ARG A 175 6.76 -52.95 -9.65
CA ARG A 175 5.35 -52.96 -9.22
C ARG A 175 4.52 -53.98 -9.99
N GLU A 176 5.03 -54.50 -11.11
CA GLU A 176 4.37 -55.56 -11.87
C GLU A 176 4.41 -56.93 -11.18
N ALA A 177 5.36 -57.20 -10.28
CA ALA A 177 5.39 -58.47 -9.55
C ALA A 177 4.28 -58.60 -8.50
N ALA A 178 3.77 -57.48 -7.97
CA ALA A 178 2.72 -57.50 -6.95
C ALA A 178 1.30 -57.66 -7.52
N PHE A 179 1.08 -57.32 -8.79
CA PHE A 179 -0.25 -57.43 -9.41
C PHE A 179 -0.53 -58.86 -9.93
N ALA A 180 0.50 -59.58 -10.37
CA ALA A 180 0.35 -60.92 -10.94
C ALA A 180 0.15 -62.03 -9.90
N ALA A 181 0.52 -61.81 -8.64
CA ALA A 181 0.49 -62.88 -7.62
C ALA A 181 -0.89 -63.08 -6.97
N THR A 182 -1.74 -62.06 -6.91
CA THR A 182 -2.95 -62.10 -6.07
C THR A 182 -4.24 -62.29 -6.88
N GLY A 183 -4.26 -61.93 -8.16
CA GLY A 183 -5.46 -61.99 -9.02
C GLY A 183 -6.63 -61.10 -8.56
N ASP A 184 -6.45 -60.35 -7.46
CA ASP A 184 -7.44 -59.49 -6.87
C ASP A 184 -6.98 -58.02 -6.96
N PRO A 185 -7.62 -57.19 -7.79
CA PRO A 185 -7.27 -55.79 -7.95
C PRO A 185 -7.57 -54.94 -6.71
N PHE A 186 -8.22 -55.49 -5.67
CA PHE A 186 -8.61 -54.75 -4.46
C PHE A 186 -7.75 -55.05 -3.23
N ALA A 187 -6.81 -56.01 -3.29
CA ALA A 187 -5.96 -56.39 -2.15
C ALA A 187 -5.01 -55.28 -1.65
N LEU A 188 -4.84 -54.18 -2.40
CA LEU A 188 -4.02 -53.03 -2.02
C LEU A 188 -4.77 -52.00 -1.15
N PHE A 189 -6.09 -52.14 -0.97
CA PHE A 189 -6.84 -51.22 -0.12
C PHE A 189 -6.94 -51.77 1.31
N PRO A 190 -6.41 -51.06 2.32
CA PRO A 190 -6.60 -51.47 3.71
C PRO A 190 -8.10 -51.48 4.05
N PRO A 191 -8.59 -52.44 4.84
CA PRO A 191 -9.99 -52.49 5.22
C PRO A 191 -10.36 -51.20 5.97
N VAL A 192 -11.42 -50.54 5.52
CA VAL A 192 -11.97 -49.35 6.19
C VAL A 192 -12.55 -49.83 7.52
N ALA A 193 -11.81 -49.61 8.61
CA ALA A 193 -12.28 -49.89 9.95
C ALA A 193 -13.38 -48.89 10.31
N GLY A 194 -14.61 -49.36 10.44
CA GLY A 194 -15.70 -48.60 11.08
C GLY A 194 -16.93 -48.42 10.19
N ALA A 195 -17.77 -49.45 10.12
CA ALA A 195 -19.19 -49.31 9.90
C ALA A 195 -19.91 -50.31 10.81
N SER A 196 -20.12 -49.87 12.06
CA SER A 196 -21.07 -50.45 13.01
C SER A 196 -22.01 -49.35 13.46
#